data_AF-A0AAW9AAR2-F1
#
_entry.id   AF-A0AAW9AAR2-F1
#
_cell.length_a   1.000
_cell.length_b   1.000
_cell.length_c   1.000
_cell.angle_alpha   90.00
_cell.angle_beta   90.00
_cell.angle_gamma   90.00
#
_symmetry.space_group_name_H-M   'P 1'
#
loop_
_entity.id
_entity.type
_entity.pdbx_description
1 polymer ?
#
loop_
_entity_poly.entity_id
_entity_poly.type
_entity_poly.pdbx_seq_one_letter_code
_entity_poly.pdbx_strand_id
1 'polypeptide(L)'
;MLFNKYKERLMKEKKIKGCTSINALRRKYEEEVDVLFNRIKKEGFLLPTANNSNIDVIHVYIDRNGNYLYTANGNHRLAFAKVLGIEKIPVKVRARHTNWEEIREDIWTMSKYEVKRLDRKLIEHPDLEDIIKYKMLKEGSIT
;
A
#
# COMPACT_ATOMS: atom_id res chain seq x y z
N MET A 1 -26.78 8.37 -2.33
CA MET A 1 -25.70 8.83 -1.42
C MET A 1 -25.32 7.74 -0.42
N LEU A 2 -24.04 7.63 -0.04
CA LEU A 2 -23.49 6.60 0.86
C LEU A 2 -24.26 6.45 2.19
N PHE A 3 -24.60 7.57 2.83
CA PHE A 3 -25.35 7.57 4.09
C PHE A 3 -26.78 7.04 3.96
N ASN A 4 -27.42 7.13 2.79
CA ASN A 4 -28.74 6.54 2.57
C ASN A 4 -28.67 5.01 2.62
N LYS A 5 -27.64 4.42 2.00
CA LYS A 5 -27.38 2.97 2.09
C LYS A 5 -27.10 2.52 3.53
N TYR A 6 -26.39 3.34 4.32
CA TYR A 6 -26.18 3.02 5.73
C TYR A 6 -27.43 3.16 6.58
N LYS A 7 -28.32 4.12 6.27
CA LYS A 7 -29.61 4.26 6.93
C LYS A 7 -30.49 3.03 6.70
N GLU A 8 -30.58 2.56 5.45
CA GLU A 8 -31.30 1.34 5.10
C GLU A 8 -30.74 0.11 5.81
N ARG A 9 -29.41 -0.03 5.87
CA ARG A 9 -28.80 -1.13 6.60
C ARG A 9 -28.98 -1.01 8.10
N LEU A 10 -28.91 0.18 8.71
CA LEU A 10 -29.11 0.36 10.17
C LEU A 10 -30.53 -0.04 10.61
N MET A 11 -31.51 0.12 9.71
CA MET A 11 -32.87 -0.36 9.97
C MET A 11 -32.97 -1.90 9.97
N LYS A 12 -32.07 -2.60 9.26
CA LYS A 12 -32.02 -4.07 9.20
C LYS A 12 -31.08 -4.66 10.26
N GLU A 13 -29.87 -4.13 10.30
CA GLU A 13 -28.77 -4.48 11.20
C GLU A 13 -28.73 -3.39 12.28
N LYS A 14 -29.27 -3.66 13.48
CA LYS A 14 -29.35 -2.72 14.62
C LYS A 14 -28.03 -2.04 15.01
N LYS A 15 -26.90 -2.45 14.41
CA LYS A 15 -25.55 -1.89 14.60
C LYS A 15 -24.73 -2.04 13.31
N ILE A 16 -24.05 -0.97 12.90
CA ILE A 16 -23.16 -0.95 11.73
C ILE A 16 -21.87 -0.23 12.05
N LYS A 17 -20.72 -0.84 11.73
CA LYS A 17 -19.38 -0.25 11.93
C LYS A 17 -19.13 0.27 13.36
N GLY A 18 -19.80 -0.36 14.34
CA GLY A 18 -19.75 0.02 15.75
C GLY A 18 -20.83 1.01 16.20
N CYS A 19 -21.53 1.65 15.27
CA CYS A 19 -22.53 2.68 15.55
C CYS A 19 -23.96 2.12 15.48
N THR A 20 -24.86 2.64 16.32
CA THR A 20 -26.28 2.28 16.37
C THR A 20 -27.19 3.34 15.75
N SER A 21 -26.65 4.49 15.37
CA SER A 21 -27.40 5.57 14.74
C SER A 21 -26.64 6.20 13.59
N ILE A 22 -27.39 6.82 12.67
CA ILE A 22 -26.81 7.53 11.52
C ILE A 22 -25.97 8.74 11.96
N ASN A 23 -26.38 9.43 13.02
CA ASN A 23 -25.64 10.57 13.56
C ASN A 23 -24.32 10.13 14.21
N ALA A 24 -24.32 9.02 14.94
CA ALA A 24 -23.08 8.45 15.49
C ALA A 24 -22.13 8.01 14.37
N LEU A 25 -22.66 7.41 13.31
CA LEU A 25 -21.86 7.03 12.14
C LEU A 25 -21.29 8.26 11.43
N ARG A 26 -22.07 9.32 11.24
CA ARG A 26 -21.61 10.57 10.60
C ARG A 26 -20.46 11.20 11.39
N ARG A 27 -20.64 11.38 12.69
CA ARG A 27 -19.60 11.93 13.58
C ARG A 27 -18.32 11.11 13.52
N LYS A 28 -18.42 9.78 13.51
CA LYS A 28 -17.24 8.90 13.34
C LYS A 28 -16.51 9.17 12.02
N TYR A 29 -17.23 9.40 10.91
CA TYR A 29 -16.61 9.74 9.63
C TYR A 29 -15.92 11.12 9.68
N GLU A 30 -16.58 12.12 10.26
CA GLU A 30 -16.00 13.46 10.42
C GLU A 30 -14.72 13.42 11.30
N GLU A 31 -14.73 12.67 12.40
CA GLU A 31 -13.62 12.59 13.35
C GLU A 31 -12.47 11.69 12.88
N GLU A 32 -12.73 10.63 12.11
CA GLU A 32 -11.70 9.69 11.67
C GLU A 32 -11.30 9.89 10.20
N VAL A 33 -12.29 9.93 9.30
CA VAL A 33 -12.07 9.88 7.85
C VAL A 33 -11.67 11.25 7.31
N ASP A 34 -12.37 12.32 7.72
CA ASP A 34 -12.06 13.68 7.25
C ASP A 34 -10.76 14.20 7.87
N VAL A 35 -10.51 13.91 9.15
CA VAL A 35 -9.22 14.21 9.79
C VAL A 35 -8.08 13.51 9.06
N LEU A 36 -8.23 12.23 8.71
CA LEU A 36 -7.22 11.50 7.94
C LEU A 36 -7.02 12.10 6.54
N PHE A 37 -8.10 12.47 5.85
CA PHE A 37 -8.03 13.12 4.54
C PHE A 37 -7.26 14.44 4.61
N ASN A 38 -7.61 15.32 5.56
CA ASN A 38 -6.96 16.61 5.72
C ASN A 38 -5.48 16.47 6.09
N ARG A 39 -5.13 15.47 6.92
CA ARG A 39 -3.73 15.16 7.20
C ARG A 39 -2.98 14.73 5.95
N ILE A 40 -3.52 13.78 5.17
CA ILE A 40 -2.88 13.32 3.93
C ILE A 40 -2.78 14.45 2.90
N LYS A 41 -3.79 15.33 2.83
CA LYS A 41 -3.76 16.51 1.97
C LYS A 41 -2.64 17.48 2.33
N LYS A 42 -2.37 17.67 3.63
CA LYS A 42 -1.36 18.62 4.13
C LYS A 42 0.06 18.03 4.12
N GLU A 43 0.20 16.79 4.55
CA GLU A 43 1.49 16.15 4.88
C GLU A 43 1.87 15.02 3.92
N GLY A 44 0.95 14.62 3.03
CA GLY A 44 1.10 13.44 2.21
C GLY A 44 0.92 12.14 2.99
N PHE A 45 1.38 11.04 2.40
CA PHE A 45 1.37 9.74 3.06
C PHE A 45 2.61 9.57 3.94
N LEU A 46 2.39 9.33 5.22
CA LEU A 46 3.45 8.99 6.15
C LEU A 46 3.74 7.48 6.11
N LEU A 47 5.01 7.13 6.36
CA LEU A 47 5.47 5.76 6.56
C LEU A 47 5.55 5.43 8.06
N PRO A 48 5.33 4.16 8.44
CA PRO A 48 5.60 3.72 9.81
C PRO A 48 7.09 3.89 10.11
N THR A 49 7.41 4.50 11.25
CA THR A 49 8.79 4.64 11.74
C THR A 49 8.90 4.05 13.14
N ALA A 50 10.13 3.86 13.64
CA ALA A 50 10.35 3.41 15.02
C ALA A 50 9.63 4.31 16.05
N ASN A 51 9.57 5.62 15.79
CA ASN A 51 8.92 6.60 16.65
C ASN A 51 7.41 6.74 16.39
N ASN A 52 6.90 6.16 15.29
CA ASN A 52 5.49 6.23 14.92
C ASN A 52 5.04 4.97 14.18
N SER A 53 4.98 3.86 14.92
CA SER A 53 4.61 2.53 14.41
C SER A 53 3.10 2.38 14.16
N ASN A 54 2.27 3.27 14.71
CA ASN A 54 0.81 3.25 14.59
C ASN A 54 0.31 3.82 13.24
N ILE A 55 1.20 4.27 12.37
CA ILE A 55 0.81 4.67 11.01
C ILE A 55 0.41 3.42 10.24
N ASP A 56 -0.89 3.27 10.01
CA ASP A 56 -1.39 2.25 9.09
C ASP A 56 -0.96 2.59 7.65
N VAL A 57 -0.75 1.58 6.81
CA VAL A 57 -0.39 1.74 5.39
C VAL A 57 -1.24 0.81 4.54
N ILE A 58 -1.37 1.14 3.26
CA ILE A 58 -2.10 0.29 2.34
C ILE A 58 -1.38 -1.05 2.21
N HIS A 59 -2.12 -2.14 2.34
CA HIS A 59 -1.59 -3.49 2.14
C HIS A 59 -1.77 -3.93 0.69
N VAL A 60 -0.73 -4.51 0.13
CA VAL A 60 -0.76 -5.12 -1.21
C VAL A 60 -0.18 -6.53 -1.13
N TYR A 61 -0.56 -7.33 -2.11
CA TYR A 61 -0.03 -8.67 -2.34
C TYR A 61 0.57 -8.67 -3.74
N ILE A 62 1.52 -9.56 -4.00
CA ILE A 62 2.15 -9.65 -5.32
C ILE A 62 1.82 -11.02 -5.90
N ASP A 63 1.23 -11.04 -7.09
CA ASP A 63 0.90 -12.28 -7.79
C ASP A 63 2.15 -12.94 -8.39
N ARG A 64 1.97 -14.10 -9.05
CA ARG A 64 3.07 -14.86 -9.67
C ARG A 64 3.83 -14.11 -10.77
N ASN A 65 3.28 -13.01 -11.29
CA ASN A 65 3.83 -12.23 -12.39
C ASN A 65 4.32 -10.85 -11.94
N GLY A 66 4.29 -10.54 -10.65
CA GLY A 66 4.67 -9.23 -10.13
C GLY A 66 3.53 -8.22 -10.06
N ASN A 67 2.30 -8.58 -10.42
CA ASN A 67 1.20 -7.62 -10.35
C ASN A 67 0.78 -7.37 -8.90
N TYR A 68 0.55 -6.11 -8.56
CA TYR A 68 0.00 -5.73 -7.26
C TYR A 68 -1.49 -6.07 -7.18
N LEU A 69 -1.84 -6.90 -6.19
CA LEU A 69 -3.19 -7.20 -5.80
C LEU A 69 -3.56 -6.37 -4.58
N TYR A 70 -4.57 -5.52 -4.76
CA TYR A 70 -5.13 -4.72 -3.68
C TYR A 70 -6.23 -5.50 -2.95
N THR A 71 -6.08 -5.67 -1.64
CA THR A 71 -7.09 -6.35 -0.79
C THR A 71 -7.71 -5.37 0.20
N ALA A 72 -8.78 -5.78 0.90
CA ALA A 72 -9.82 -4.94 1.49
C ALA A 72 -9.43 -3.89 2.57
N ASN A 73 -8.14 -3.56 2.76
CA ASN A 73 -7.65 -2.58 3.73
C ASN A 73 -7.03 -1.35 3.06
N GLY A 74 -7.41 -0.16 3.52
CA GLY A 74 -6.92 1.12 2.97
C GLY A 74 -7.79 1.77 1.89
N ASN A 75 -9.06 1.37 1.74
CA ASN A 75 -9.93 1.86 0.66
C ASN A 75 -10.07 3.39 0.66
N HIS A 76 -10.23 3.98 1.86
CA HIS A 76 -10.27 5.43 2.02
C HIS A 76 -8.96 6.08 1.57
N ARG A 77 -7.82 5.54 2.01
CA ARG A 77 -6.49 6.03 1.64
C ARG A 77 -6.26 5.98 0.13
N LEU A 78 -6.61 4.87 -0.52
CA LEU A 78 -6.49 4.76 -1.97
C LEU A 78 -7.41 5.75 -2.70
N ALA A 79 -8.64 5.93 -2.21
CA ALA A 79 -9.56 6.93 -2.76
C ALA A 79 -9.03 8.36 -2.57
N PHE A 80 -8.43 8.67 -1.42
CA PHE A 80 -7.83 9.97 -1.15
C PHE A 80 -6.65 10.24 -2.08
N ALA A 81 -5.77 9.26 -2.29
CA ALA A 81 -4.67 9.39 -3.24
C ALA A 81 -5.17 9.75 -4.65
N LYS A 82 -6.22 9.07 -5.12
CA LYS A 82 -6.84 9.35 -6.42
C LYS A 82 -7.44 10.75 -6.50
N VAL A 83 -8.19 11.18 -5.47
CA VAL A 83 -8.81 12.51 -5.42
C VAL A 83 -7.76 13.63 -5.33
N LEU A 84 -6.67 13.40 -4.60
CA LEU A 84 -5.59 14.36 -4.41
C LEU A 84 -4.57 14.35 -5.56
N GLY A 85 -4.69 13.45 -6.54
CA GLY A 85 -3.75 13.35 -7.66
C GLY A 85 -2.36 12.85 -7.25
N ILE A 86 -2.26 12.06 -6.19
CA ILE A 86 -0.98 11.52 -5.69
C ILE A 86 -0.58 10.31 -6.55
N GLU A 87 0.52 10.43 -7.29
CA GLU A 87 0.97 9.40 -8.24
C GLU A 87 1.58 8.16 -7.56
N LYS A 88 2.25 8.36 -6.42
CA LYS A 88 2.95 7.29 -5.70
C LYS A 88 2.54 7.28 -4.24
N ILE A 89 2.17 6.11 -3.74
CA ILE A 89 1.74 5.91 -2.36
C ILE A 89 2.56 4.80 -1.70
N PRO A 90 2.89 4.93 -0.41
CA PRO A 90 3.52 3.87 0.33
C PRO A 90 2.54 2.71 0.54
N VAL A 91 3.05 1.51 0.29
CA VAL A 91 2.33 0.26 0.52
C VAL A 91 3.21 -0.69 1.31
N LYS A 92 2.59 -1.63 2.00
CA LYS A 92 3.26 -2.75 2.65
C LYS A 92 2.85 -4.05 1.97
N VAL A 93 3.83 -4.75 1.43
CA VAL A 93 3.64 -6.08 0.85
C VAL A 93 3.35 -7.07 1.99
N ARG A 94 2.17 -7.69 1.96
CA ARG A 94 1.73 -8.64 3.00
C ARG A 94 2.10 -10.08 2.68
N ALA A 95 2.06 -10.45 1.41
CA ALA A 95 2.57 -11.71 0.92
C ALA A 95 2.93 -11.58 -0.55
N ARG A 96 3.83 -12.45 -0.98
CA ARG A 96 4.21 -12.65 -2.37
C ARG A 96 3.84 -14.07 -2.76
N HIS A 97 3.44 -14.26 -4.00
CA HIS A 97 3.30 -15.60 -4.56
C HIS A 97 4.68 -16.27 -4.60
N THR A 98 4.75 -17.59 -4.37
CA THR A 98 6.01 -18.35 -4.32
C THR A 98 6.85 -18.17 -5.59
N ASN A 99 6.24 -18.28 -6.78
CA ASN A 99 6.94 -18.01 -8.05
C ASN A 99 7.55 -16.60 -8.15
N TRP A 100 6.95 -15.59 -7.51
CA TRP A 100 7.53 -14.25 -7.50
C TRP A 100 8.69 -14.17 -6.49
N GLU A 101 8.58 -14.87 -5.36
CA GLU A 101 9.69 -15.00 -4.41
C GLU A 101 10.89 -15.72 -5.05
N GLU A 102 10.67 -16.79 -5.83
CA GLU A 102 11.72 -17.49 -6.59
C GLU A 102 12.46 -16.53 -7.52
N ILE A 103 11.74 -15.64 -8.23
CA ILE A 103 12.36 -14.60 -9.06
C ILE A 103 13.24 -13.66 -8.22
N ARG A 104 12.81 -13.27 -7.01
CA ARG A 104 13.62 -12.44 -6.11
C ARG A 104 14.91 -13.16 -5.71
N GLU A 105 14.80 -14.44 -5.36
CA GLU A 105 15.93 -15.28 -4.96
C GLU A 105 16.92 -15.48 -6.11
N ASP A 106 16.44 -15.75 -7.32
CA ASP A 106 17.28 -15.85 -8.51
C ASP A 106 18.07 -14.55 -8.74
N ILE A 107 17.39 -13.40 -8.74
CA ILE A 107 18.05 -12.08 -8.89
C ILE A 107 19.05 -11.82 -7.75
N TRP A 108 18.75 -12.30 -6.54
CA TRP A 108 19.67 -12.19 -5.41
C TRP A 108 20.96 -12.98 -5.60
N THR A 109 20.94 -14.07 -6.36
CA THR A 109 22.16 -14.87 -6.65
C THR A 109 22.95 -14.35 -7.86
N MET A 110 22.31 -13.58 -8.75
CA MET A 110 22.95 -13.04 -9.96
C MET A 110 24.09 -12.06 -9.67
N SER A 111 25.04 -11.99 -10.61
CA SER A 111 26.06 -10.93 -10.68
C SER A 111 25.47 -9.61 -11.20
N LYS A 112 26.17 -8.49 -11.00
CA LYS A 112 25.76 -7.19 -11.55
C LYS A 112 25.58 -7.20 -13.07
N TYR A 113 26.40 -7.95 -13.80
CA TYR A 113 26.31 -8.03 -15.27
C TYR A 113 25.07 -8.79 -15.73
N GLU A 114 24.65 -9.82 -14.99
CA GLU A 114 23.41 -10.54 -15.26
C GLU A 114 22.19 -9.68 -14.93
N VAL A 115 22.19 -9.00 -13.79
CA VAL A 115 21.11 -8.08 -13.40
C VAL A 115 20.90 -6.98 -14.44
N LYS A 116 21.97 -6.44 -15.03
CA LYS A 116 21.89 -5.44 -16.12
C LYS A 116 21.22 -5.95 -17.40
N ARG A 117 21.13 -7.28 -17.59
CA ARG A 117 20.50 -7.92 -18.76
C ARG A 117 19.06 -8.36 -18.50
N LEU A 118 18.53 -8.15 -17.30
CA LEU A 118 17.14 -8.46 -16.98
C LEU A 118 16.17 -7.59 -17.80
N ASP A 119 14.93 -8.09 -17.93
CA ASP A 119 13.84 -7.30 -18.50
C ASP A 119 13.67 -6.00 -17.69
N ARG A 120 13.46 -4.90 -18.42
CA ARG A 120 13.20 -3.57 -17.85
C ARG A 120 12.08 -3.59 -16.82
N LYS A 121 11.02 -4.39 -17.03
CA LYS A 121 9.91 -4.55 -16.09
C LYS A 121 10.35 -5.06 -14.72
N LEU A 122 11.36 -5.94 -14.67
CA LEU A 122 11.91 -6.45 -13.41
C LEU A 122 12.82 -5.40 -12.76
N ILE A 123 13.67 -4.73 -13.56
CA ILE A 123 14.59 -3.70 -13.07
C ILE A 123 13.82 -2.52 -12.44
N GLU A 124 12.71 -2.11 -13.04
CA GLU A 124 11.89 -0.99 -12.58
C GLU A 124 10.81 -1.41 -11.56
N HIS A 125 10.70 -2.69 -11.22
CA HIS A 125 9.67 -3.16 -10.30
C HIS A 125 9.94 -2.66 -8.87
N PRO A 126 9.01 -1.94 -8.20
CA PRO A 126 9.29 -1.36 -6.88
C PRO A 126 9.58 -2.39 -5.79
N ASP A 127 9.01 -3.59 -5.88
CA ASP A 127 9.35 -4.67 -4.94
C ASP A 127 10.82 -5.12 -5.08
N LEU A 128 11.42 -5.07 -6.26
CA LEU A 128 12.80 -5.54 -6.52
C LEU A 128 13.87 -4.46 -6.29
N GLU A 129 13.47 -3.22 -6.02
CA GLU A 129 14.35 -2.06 -5.95
C GLU A 129 15.48 -2.22 -4.93
N ASP A 130 15.21 -2.87 -3.79
CA ASP A 130 16.19 -3.12 -2.73
C ASP A 130 17.33 -4.04 -3.20
N ILE A 131 16.98 -5.15 -3.85
CA ILE A 131 17.93 -6.13 -4.39
C ILE A 131 18.72 -5.51 -5.54
N ILE A 132 18.04 -4.87 -6.49
CA ILE A 132 18.67 -4.24 -7.66
C ILE A 132 19.69 -3.18 -7.23
N LYS A 133 19.31 -2.28 -6.32
CA LYS A 133 20.22 -1.25 -5.79
C LYS A 133 21.42 -1.87 -5.09
N TYR A 134 21.20 -2.87 -4.24
CA TYR A 134 22.29 -3.56 -3.56
C TYR A 134 23.31 -4.14 -4.54
N LYS A 135 22.85 -4.83 -5.60
CA LYS A 135 23.70 -5.42 -6.64
C LYS A 135 24.46 -4.37 -7.45
N MET A 136 23.83 -3.24 -7.77
CA MET A 136 24.49 -2.18 -8.52
C MET A 136 25.58 -1.45 -7.71
N LEU A 137 25.35 -1.26 -6.41
CA LEU A 137 26.24 -0.52 -5.51
C LEU A 137 27.45 -1.34 -5.05
N LYS A 138 27.26 -2.62 -4.66
CA LYS A 138 28.34 -3.39 -4.01
C LYS A 138 29.43 -3.89 -4.96
N GLU A 139 29.10 -4.15 -6.23
CA GLU A 139 30.07 -4.54 -7.26
C GLU A 139 30.66 -3.32 -8.00
N GLY A 140 30.73 -2.16 -7.34
CA GLY A 140 31.44 -0.96 -7.79
C GLY A 140 32.63 -0.56 -6.91
N SER A 141 32.90 -1.31 -5.85
CA SER A 141 33.91 -0.97 -4.82
C SER A 141 35.02 -2.01 -4.71
N ILE A 142 35.50 -2.52 -5.86
CA ILE A 142 36.78 -3.24 -5.92
C ILE A 142 37.66 -2.48 -6.91
N THR A 143 38.38 -1.50 -6.37
CA THR A 143 39.61 -0.91 -6.91
C THR A 143 40.48 -0.56 -5.72
#